data_AF-A0A9D8AHS4-F1
#
_entry.id   AF-A0A9D8AHS4-F1
#
_cell.length_a   1.000
_cell.length_b   1.000
_cell.length_c   1.000
_cell.angle_alpha   90.00
_cell.angle_beta   90.00
_cell.angle_gamma   90.00
#
_symmetry.space_group_name_H-M   'P 1'
#
loop_
_entity.id
_entity.type
_entity.pdbx_description
1 polymer ?
#
loop_
_entity_poly.entity_id
_entity_poly.type
_entity_poly.pdbx_seq_one_letter_code
_entity_poly.pdbx_strand_id
1 'polypeptide(L)'
;MATNSIIVHTRQGNEINNYQGESISLWERSLIKDTIRKYKPILRSLSSPIYNCHGMTFASRRTAIDDSQEIHKILKEDEYKEVPSQKVLAGDIILYFNDGDIEHSGIVILRPKPPLYIPQVYSKWGNGFEAVHYANNCPYNYQVKYYRVYK
;
A
#
# COMPACT_ATOMS: atom_id res chain seq x y z
N MET A 1 -0.99 19.93 -14.31
CA MET A 1 -2.16 19.06 -14.04
C MET A 1 -1.79 17.68 -14.55
N ALA A 2 -1.84 16.64 -13.72
CA ALA A 2 -1.58 15.28 -14.19
C ALA A 2 -2.67 14.92 -15.21
N THR A 3 -2.28 14.63 -16.44
CA THR A 3 -3.20 14.51 -17.59
C THR A 3 -3.98 13.19 -17.64
N ASN A 4 -3.72 12.26 -16.71
CA ASN A 4 -4.33 10.92 -16.69
C ASN A 4 -4.91 10.57 -15.31
N SER A 5 -5.94 11.28 -14.85
CA SER A 5 -6.70 10.90 -13.65
C SER A 5 -8.00 10.19 -14.02
N ILE A 6 -8.53 9.38 -13.10
CA ILE A 6 -9.84 8.72 -13.26
C ILE A 6 -10.75 9.07 -12.09
N ILE A 7 -12.06 8.96 -12.27
CA ILE A 7 -13.02 9.19 -11.17
C ILE A 7 -12.95 8.01 -10.19
N VAL A 8 -12.53 8.30 -8.96
CA VAL A 8 -12.51 7.38 -7.83
C VAL A 8 -13.08 8.13 -6.64
N HIS A 9 -13.99 7.50 -5.89
CA HIS A 9 -14.64 8.11 -4.74
C HIS A 9 -14.37 7.30 -3.47
N THR A 10 -14.42 7.98 -2.33
CA THR A 10 -14.62 7.34 -1.02
C THR A 10 -16.04 6.76 -0.92
N ARG A 11 -16.31 5.99 0.13
CA ARG A 11 -17.63 5.45 0.46
C ARG A 11 -18.68 6.53 0.65
N GLN A 12 -18.28 7.73 1.06
CA GLN A 12 -19.18 8.90 1.20
C GLN A 12 -19.40 9.65 -0.13
N GLY A 13 -18.75 9.23 -1.22
CA GLY A 13 -18.92 9.81 -2.54
C GLY A 13 -17.99 10.99 -2.85
N ASN A 14 -17.00 11.29 -2.01
CA ASN A 14 -16.05 12.37 -2.27
C ASN A 14 -14.93 11.89 -3.20
N GLU A 15 -14.56 12.72 -4.17
CA GLU A 15 -13.50 12.39 -5.13
C GLU A 15 -12.14 12.25 -4.43
N ILE A 16 -11.35 11.29 -4.90
CA ILE A 16 -9.98 11.03 -4.44
C ILE A 16 -9.00 11.57 -5.49
N ASN A 17 -8.08 12.43 -5.08
CA ASN A 17 -7.03 12.93 -5.96
C ASN A 17 -6.09 11.78 -6.35
N ASN A 18 -5.92 11.55 -7.65
CA ASN A 18 -5.20 10.39 -8.17
C ASN A 18 -4.59 10.66 -9.56
N TYR A 19 -3.74 9.77 -10.03
CA TYR A 19 -3.16 9.81 -11.38
C TYR A 19 -2.71 8.43 -11.86
N GLN A 20 -2.57 8.25 -13.16
CA GLN A 20 -1.96 7.08 -13.79
C GLN A 20 -0.62 7.49 -14.40
N GLY A 21 0.46 6.87 -13.94
CA GLY A 21 1.78 7.04 -14.54
C GLY A 21 1.87 6.38 -15.92
N GLU A 22 2.68 6.97 -16.79
CA GLU A 22 2.83 6.50 -18.18
C GLU A 22 3.96 5.49 -18.36
N SER A 23 5.03 5.65 -17.59
CA SER A 23 6.25 4.85 -17.77
C SER A 23 7.04 4.70 -16.47
N ILE A 24 7.95 3.73 -16.47
CA ILE A 24 8.90 3.48 -15.39
C ILE A 24 10.29 3.81 -15.93
N SER A 25 10.96 4.77 -15.29
CA SER A 25 12.29 5.25 -15.66
C SER A 25 13.37 4.16 -15.52
N LEU A 26 14.51 4.36 -16.18
CA LEU A 26 15.65 3.43 -16.06
C LEU A 26 16.21 3.38 -14.63
N TRP A 27 16.20 4.50 -13.92
CA TRP A 27 16.64 4.58 -12.53
C TRP A 27 15.74 3.75 -11.61
N GLU A 28 14.41 3.91 -11.73
CA GLU A 28 13.46 3.09 -10.97
C GLU A 28 13.63 1.60 -11.27
N ARG A 29 13.83 1.22 -12.54
CA ARG A 29 14.11 -0.18 -12.92
C ARG A 29 15.36 -0.73 -12.23
N SER A 30 16.40 0.08 -12.06
CA SER A 30 17.60 -0.32 -11.32
C SER A 30 17.30 -0.52 -9.84
N LEU A 31 16.62 0.44 -9.21
CA LEU A 31 16.22 0.38 -7.81
C LEU A 31 15.35 -0.85 -7.52
N ILE A 32 14.43 -1.17 -8.43
CA ILE A 32 13.58 -2.36 -8.38
C ILE A 32 14.44 -3.64 -8.34
N LYS A 33 15.44 -3.77 -9.21
CA LYS A 33 16.33 -4.95 -9.23
C LYS A 33 17.10 -5.10 -7.93
N ASP A 34 17.67 -4.02 -7.41
CA ASP A 34 18.41 -4.03 -6.15
C ASP A 34 17.51 -4.40 -4.98
N THR A 35 16.28 -3.89 -4.99
CA THR A 35 15.26 -4.17 -3.99
C THR A 35 14.85 -5.65 -3.99
N ILE A 36 14.62 -6.26 -5.15
CA ILE A 36 14.34 -7.71 -5.26
C ILE A 36 15.49 -8.52 -4.70
N ARG A 37 16.74 -8.17 -5.07
CA ARG A 37 17.95 -8.88 -4.61
C ARG A 37 18.10 -8.80 -3.09
N LYS A 38 17.82 -7.64 -2.49
CA LYS A 38 17.98 -7.39 -1.05
C LYS A 38 16.92 -8.10 -0.22
N TYR A 39 15.64 -7.93 -0.54
CA TYR A 39 14.54 -8.40 0.32
C TYR A 39 14.01 -9.78 -0.06
N LYS A 40 14.34 -10.27 -1.26
CA LYS A 40 13.92 -11.59 -1.80
C LYS A 40 12.42 -11.89 -1.60
N PRO A 41 11.52 -10.97 -1.99
CA PRO A 41 10.08 -11.19 -1.83
C PRO A 41 9.55 -12.26 -2.79
N ILE A 42 8.33 -12.74 -2.53
CA ILE A 42 7.60 -13.57 -3.50
C ILE A 42 6.88 -12.62 -4.47
N LEU A 43 7.37 -12.55 -5.71
CA LEU A 43 6.78 -11.70 -6.75
C LEU A 43 5.41 -12.22 -7.19
N ARG A 44 4.45 -11.31 -7.39
CA ARG A 44 3.08 -11.64 -7.82
C ARG A 44 2.69 -11.04 -9.16
N SER A 45 3.35 -9.95 -9.57
CA SER A 45 3.12 -9.31 -10.86
C SER A 45 4.35 -8.55 -11.35
N LEU A 46 4.32 -8.12 -12.60
CA LEU A 46 5.32 -7.25 -13.19
C LEU A 46 5.13 -5.80 -12.72
N SER A 47 6.16 -4.98 -12.93
CA SER A 47 6.07 -3.56 -12.64
C SER A 47 5.00 -2.86 -13.49
N SER A 48 4.32 -1.87 -12.90
CA SER A 48 3.29 -1.09 -13.59
C SER A 48 3.33 0.36 -13.09
N PRO A 49 3.37 1.36 -14.00
CA PRO A 49 3.34 2.77 -13.62
C PRO A 49 1.92 3.29 -13.36
N ILE A 50 0.88 2.50 -13.67
CA ILE A 50 -0.53 2.94 -13.63
C ILE A 50 -1.02 3.18 -12.20
N TYR A 51 -0.47 2.46 -11.23
CA TYR A 51 -0.85 2.55 -9.82
C TYR A 51 0.39 2.43 -8.94
N ASN A 52 0.29 2.87 -7.69
CA ASN A 52 1.32 2.72 -6.65
C ASN A 52 0.80 1.77 -5.54
N CYS A 53 1.46 1.75 -4.37
CA CYS A 53 1.01 0.96 -3.22
C CYS A 53 -0.41 1.31 -2.75
N HIS A 54 -0.72 2.60 -2.61
CA HIS A 54 -2.04 3.07 -2.21
C HIS A 54 -3.11 2.75 -3.24
N GLY A 55 -2.78 2.91 -4.53
CA GLY A 55 -3.61 2.50 -5.64
C GLY A 55 -3.97 1.01 -5.62
N MET A 56 -3.00 0.16 -5.29
CA MET A 56 -3.23 -1.28 -5.11
C MET A 56 -4.19 -1.54 -3.95
N THR A 57 -3.98 -0.88 -2.81
CA THR A 57 -4.73 -1.11 -1.57
C THR A 57 -6.15 -0.55 -1.62
N PHE A 58 -6.33 0.68 -2.11
CA PHE A 58 -7.59 1.44 -2.02
C PHE A 58 -8.32 1.60 -3.35
N ALA A 59 -7.61 1.58 -4.48
CA ALA A 59 -8.21 1.82 -5.80
C ALA A 59 -8.28 0.57 -6.69
N SER A 60 -7.99 -0.62 -6.13
CA SER A 60 -7.97 -1.89 -6.87
C SER A 60 -7.08 -1.84 -8.11
N ARG A 61 -5.89 -1.23 -8.01
CA ARG A 61 -4.88 -1.10 -9.07
C ARG A 61 -5.28 -0.23 -10.26
N ARG A 62 -6.35 0.57 -10.16
CA ARG A 62 -6.83 1.38 -11.30
C ARG A 62 -6.08 2.71 -11.46
N THR A 63 -5.47 3.23 -10.39
CA THR A 63 -4.80 4.53 -10.37
C THR A 63 -3.81 4.59 -9.20
N ALA A 64 -2.90 5.57 -9.17
CA ALA A 64 -2.01 5.87 -8.05
C ALA A 64 -2.57 7.00 -7.18
N ILE A 65 -2.29 6.94 -5.87
CA ILE A 65 -2.68 7.97 -4.89
C ILE A 65 -1.41 8.32 -4.11
N ASP A 66 -0.84 9.50 -4.33
CA ASP A 66 0.43 9.90 -3.70
C ASP A 66 0.25 10.80 -2.46
N ASP A 67 -0.88 11.47 -2.35
CA ASP A 67 -1.12 12.40 -1.24
C ASP A 67 -1.58 11.64 0.01
N SER A 68 -0.78 11.71 1.08
CA SER A 68 -1.07 11.15 2.41
C SER A 68 -2.44 11.64 2.94
N GLN A 69 -2.83 12.89 2.65
CA GLN A 69 -4.13 13.45 3.07
C GLN A 69 -5.32 12.74 2.40
N GLU A 70 -5.14 12.24 1.18
CA GLU A 70 -6.15 11.43 0.50
C GLU A 70 -6.34 10.08 1.20
N ILE A 71 -5.27 9.50 1.71
CA ILE A 71 -5.35 8.26 2.49
C ILE A 71 -6.04 8.52 3.83
N HIS A 72 -5.72 9.62 4.52
CA HIS A 72 -6.44 10.02 5.73
C HIS A 72 -7.94 10.24 5.47
N LYS A 73 -8.29 10.88 4.35
CA LYS A 73 -9.68 11.05 3.92
C LYS A 73 -10.36 9.70 3.70
N ILE A 74 -9.74 8.78 2.97
CA ILE A 74 -10.27 7.42 2.75
C ILE A 74 -10.49 6.70 4.08
N LEU A 75 -9.50 6.71 5.00
CA LEU A 75 -9.64 6.03 6.29
C LEU A 75 -10.84 6.55 7.09
N LYS A 76 -11.04 7.88 7.09
CA LYS A 76 -12.15 8.52 7.79
C LYS A 76 -13.50 8.23 7.14
N GLU A 77 -13.60 8.41 5.82
CA GLU A 77 -14.88 8.37 5.10
C GLU A 77 -15.35 6.95 4.79
N ASP A 78 -14.41 6.01 4.64
CA ASP A 78 -14.72 4.59 4.46
C ASP A 78 -14.85 3.85 5.80
N GLU A 79 -14.75 4.57 6.93
CA GLU A 79 -14.95 4.04 8.29
C GLU A 79 -13.94 2.96 8.70
N TYR A 80 -12.67 3.13 8.30
CA TYR A 80 -11.59 2.31 8.79
C TYR A 80 -11.29 2.61 10.26
N LYS A 81 -11.12 1.56 11.06
CA LYS A 81 -10.70 1.67 12.47
C LYS A 81 -9.38 0.94 12.68
N GLU A 82 -8.53 1.52 13.51
CA GLU A 82 -7.25 0.91 13.87
C GLU A 82 -7.47 -0.42 14.63
N VAL A 83 -6.67 -1.42 14.30
CA VAL A 83 -6.72 -2.76 14.88
C VAL A 83 -5.40 -3.03 15.61
N PRO A 84 -5.43 -3.46 16.89
CA PRO A 84 -4.24 -3.88 17.60
C PRO A 84 -3.54 -5.04 16.87
N SER A 85 -2.20 -5.07 16.86
CA SER A 85 -1.41 -6.07 16.12
C SER A 85 -1.80 -7.54 16.46
N GLN A 86 -2.24 -7.81 17.69
CA GLN A 86 -2.67 -9.14 18.13
C GLN A 86 -4.05 -9.56 17.59
N LYS A 87 -4.84 -8.60 17.08
CA LYS A 87 -6.19 -8.81 16.53
C LYS A 87 -6.25 -8.70 15.00
N VAL A 88 -5.08 -8.54 14.37
CA VAL A 88 -4.95 -8.47 12.91
C VAL A 88 -5.39 -9.79 12.27
N LEU A 89 -6.19 -9.69 11.22
CA LEU A 89 -6.69 -10.79 10.41
C LEU A 89 -6.28 -10.61 8.96
N ALA A 90 -6.39 -11.68 8.17
CA ALA A 90 -6.28 -11.57 6.72
C ALA A 90 -7.43 -10.68 6.18
N GLY A 91 -7.10 -9.79 5.26
CA GLY A 91 -8.01 -8.78 4.71
C GLY A 91 -7.90 -7.41 5.39
N ASP A 92 -7.27 -7.31 6.57
CA ASP A 92 -6.92 -6.01 7.14
C ASP A 92 -5.89 -5.30 6.26
N ILE A 93 -5.86 -3.97 6.32
CA ILE A 93 -4.81 -3.19 5.66
C ILE A 93 -3.70 -2.87 6.65
N ILE A 94 -2.48 -2.79 6.15
CA ILE A 94 -1.30 -2.29 6.87
C ILE A 94 -0.90 -0.95 6.27
N LEU A 95 -0.57 0.02 7.12
CA LEU A 95 -0.04 1.32 6.74
C LEU A 95 1.28 1.58 7.46
N TYR A 96 2.23 2.16 6.74
CA TYR A 96 3.57 2.52 7.22
C TYR A 96 3.65 4.04 7.34
N PHE A 97 4.01 4.53 8.53
CA PHE A 97 4.00 5.95 8.88
C PHE A 97 5.41 6.49 9.10
N ASN A 98 5.75 7.57 8.40
CA ASN A 98 6.98 8.33 8.57
C ASN A 98 6.61 9.75 9.04
N ASP A 99 6.97 10.11 10.27
CA ASP A 99 6.65 11.42 10.88
C ASP A 99 5.17 11.85 10.78
N GLY A 100 4.25 10.87 10.76
CA GLY A 100 2.81 11.08 10.67
C GLY A 100 2.23 10.89 9.26
N ASP A 101 3.05 10.95 8.22
CA ASP A 101 2.64 10.72 6.84
C ASP A 101 2.63 9.25 6.46
N ILE A 102 1.67 8.87 5.62
CA ILE A 102 1.49 7.48 5.17
C ILE A 102 2.32 7.26 3.91
N GLU A 103 3.44 6.54 4.06
CA GLU A 103 4.43 6.31 2.98
C GLU A 103 4.19 5.01 2.19
N HIS A 104 3.54 4.03 2.83
CA HIS A 104 3.32 2.74 2.20
C HIS A 104 2.06 2.06 2.73
N SER A 105 1.46 1.23 1.89
CA SER A 105 0.28 0.45 2.23
C SER A 105 0.30 -0.94 1.63
N GLY A 106 -0.43 -1.85 2.27
CA GLY A 106 -0.65 -3.19 1.76
C GLY A 106 -1.83 -3.88 2.43
N ILE A 107 -2.06 -5.12 2.02
CA ILE A 107 -3.14 -5.96 2.53
C ILE A 107 -2.51 -7.13 3.30
N VAL A 108 -2.98 -7.37 4.52
CA VAL A 108 -2.59 -8.54 5.30
C VAL A 108 -3.19 -9.79 4.64
N ILE A 109 -2.34 -10.76 4.33
CA ILE A 109 -2.76 -12.04 3.71
C ILE A 109 -2.63 -13.21 4.66
N LEU A 110 -1.72 -13.14 5.65
CA LEU A 110 -1.64 -14.11 6.74
C LEU A 110 -1.56 -13.37 8.07
N ARG A 111 -2.46 -13.74 8.99
CA ARG A 111 -2.49 -13.19 10.34
C ARG A 111 -1.16 -13.44 11.07
N PRO A 112 -0.73 -12.49 11.92
CA PRO A 112 0.45 -12.67 12.73
C PRO A 112 0.26 -13.81 13.75
N LYS A 113 1.37 -14.46 14.13
CA LYS A 113 1.39 -15.47 15.21
C LYS A 113 2.35 -15.01 16.32
N PRO A 114 2.08 -15.37 17.59
CA PRO A 114 3.04 -15.17 18.68
C PRO A 114 4.38 -15.89 18.38
N PRO A 115 5.50 -15.43 18.95
CA PRO A 115 5.61 -14.28 19.85
C PRO A 115 5.81 -12.93 19.14
N LEU A 116 6.24 -12.92 17.88
CA LEU A 116 6.67 -11.71 17.18
C LEU A 116 5.52 -10.88 16.61
N TYR A 117 4.36 -11.51 16.38
CA TYR A 117 3.17 -10.89 15.79
C TYR A 117 3.43 -10.12 14.47
N ILE A 118 4.26 -10.68 13.58
CA ILE A 118 4.55 -10.09 12.27
C ILE A 118 3.67 -10.79 11.20
N PRO A 119 2.76 -10.07 10.52
CA PRO A 119 1.95 -10.66 9.44
C PRO A 119 2.74 -10.82 8.14
N GLN A 120 2.23 -11.69 7.25
CA GLN A 120 2.57 -11.59 5.83
C GLN A 120 1.59 -10.65 5.15
N VAL A 121 2.13 -9.82 4.28
CA VAL A 121 1.44 -8.74 3.60
C VAL A 121 1.67 -8.87 2.10
N TYR A 122 0.65 -8.49 1.34
CA TYR A 122 0.70 -8.29 -0.10
C TYR A 122 0.68 -6.80 -0.36
N SER A 123 1.73 -6.27 -0.99
CA SER A 123 1.87 -4.85 -1.26
C SER A 123 2.60 -4.61 -2.58
N LYS A 124 2.63 -3.37 -3.04
CA LYS A 124 3.41 -2.94 -4.21
C LYS A 124 4.49 -1.97 -3.80
N TRP A 125 5.71 -2.12 -4.31
CA TRP A 125 6.84 -1.27 -3.89
C TRP A 125 7.11 -0.19 -4.94
N GLY A 126 6.69 1.05 -4.65
CA GLY A 126 6.71 2.19 -5.57
C GLY A 126 5.98 1.89 -6.88
N ASN A 127 6.57 2.28 -8.01
CA ASN A 127 6.10 1.90 -9.36
C ASN A 127 6.53 0.49 -9.78
N GLY A 128 7.15 -0.27 -8.88
CA GLY A 128 7.70 -1.60 -9.11
C GLY A 128 6.66 -2.70 -9.14
N PHE A 129 7.06 -3.89 -8.69
CA PHE A 129 6.24 -5.09 -8.68
C PHE A 129 5.34 -5.16 -7.45
N GLU A 130 4.35 -6.02 -7.52
CA GLU A 130 3.64 -6.48 -6.33
C GLU A 130 4.33 -7.71 -5.73
N ALA A 131 4.36 -7.76 -4.42
CA ALA A 131 5.08 -8.76 -3.67
C ALA A 131 4.33 -9.21 -2.42
N VAL A 132 4.52 -10.48 -2.11
CA VAL A 132 4.24 -11.05 -0.80
C VAL A 132 5.53 -11.04 0.03
N HIS A 133 5.46 -10.49 1.23
CA HIS A 133 6.58 -10.39 2.16
C HIS A 133 6.08 -10.31 3.62
N TYR A 134 6.98 -10.45 4.59
CA TYR A 134 6.66 -10.11 5.98
C TYR A 134 6.64 -8.60 6.16
N ALA A 135 5.78 -8.09 7.05
CA ALA A 135 5.62 -6.65 7.28
C ALA A 135 6.93 -5.93 7.65
N ASN A 136 7.87 -6.62 8.29
CA ASN A 136 9.19 -6.09 8.67
C ASN A 136 10.32 -6.40 7.66
N ASN A 137 10.02 -7.07 6.54
CA ASN A 137 10.99 -7.41 5.50
C ASN A 137 10.64 -6.73 4.17
N CYS A 138 10.78 -5.40 4.15
CA CYS A 138 10.53 -4.56 2.99
C CYS A 138 11.37 -3.26 3.03
N PRO A 139 11.39 -2.48 1.94
CA PRO A 139 12.09 -1.19 1.87
C PRO A 139 11.63 -0.15 2.91
N TYR A 140 10.43 -0.33 3.45
CA TYR A 140 9.77 0.62 4.34
C TYR A 140 10.00 0.22 5.80
N ASN A 141 10.92 0.92 6.47
CA ASN A 141 11.27 0.67 7.88
C ASN A 141 10.68 1.77 8.77
N TYR A 142 9.36 1.76 8.91
CA TYR A 142 8.55 2.81 9.51
C TYR A 142 7.61 2.27 10.58
N GLN A 143 6.95 3.16 11.32
CA GLN A 143 5.91 2.74 12.27
C GLN A 143 4.75 2.11 11.52
N VAL A 144 4.34 0.90 11.89
CA VAL A 144 3.22 0.21 11.25
C VAL A 144 1.95 0.29 12.09
N LYS A 145 0.81 0.53 11.42
CA LYS A 145 -0.52 0.40 12.01
C LYS A 145 -1.41 -0.43 11.09
N TYR A 146 -2.44 -1.05 11.67
CA TYR A 146 -3.36 -1.92 10.94
C TYR A 146 -4.76 -1.33 11.01
N TYR A 147 -5.52 -1.45 9.93
CA TYR A 147 -6.88 -0.93 9.87
C TYR A 147 -7.84 -1.95 9.27
N ARG A 148 -9.10 -1.87 9.69
CA ARG A 148 -10.20 -2.68 9.19
C ARG A 148 -11.42 -1.79 9.01
N VAL A 149 -12.15 -1.96 7.90
CA VAL A 149 -13.46 -1.34 7.72
C VAL A 149 -14.48 -2.01 8.65
N TYR A 150 -15.19 -1.22 9.43
CA TYR A 150 -16.33 -1.69 10.22
C TYR A 150 -17.62 -1.34 9.48
N LYS A 151 -18.52 -2.32 9.40
CA LYS A 151 -19.87 -2.09 8.89
C LYS A 151 -20.70 -1.30 9.89
#